data_AF-A0A1S2CPM2-F1
#
_entry.id   AF-A0A1S2CPM2-F1
#
_cell.length_a   1.000
_cell.length_b   1.000
_cell.length_c   1.000
_cell.angle_alpha   90.00
_cell.angle_beta   90.00
_cell.angle_gamma   90.00
#
_symmetry.space_group_name_H-M   'P 1'
#
loop_
_entity.id
_entity.type
_entity.pdbx_description
1 polymer ?
#
loop_
_entity_poly.entity_id
_entity_poly.type
_entity_poly.pdbx_seq_one_letter_code
_entity_poly.pdbx_strand_id
1 'polypeptide(L)'
;MATLKEIAQEAGVSLATVSRVLNEDPSLSVKEETRQRIFEIAERLEYKTSSARKGVHKSKLHFLVVYSYPQSTEVNDPYYLAIRYGIETQSARLNIELTHLYNCGEGRELAAVDGILVVGSLSAERLAQLRTCSGMLVFVDSRAMEEFDSVDVDLALISQQVVDYFIAQGHQRIGYIGGQDENPDLRELAFMDYGQRLGVVQESDLYRGDFSSASGYRLAKEMLAGDWPKALFVASDSIAIGVLRAIHEKGLAIPQQIELISVNDIPTAKFTFPPLSTVRIHSELMGSQGVNLLVERLRDERDIPLRVLVPSHLTLRGTTR
;
A
#
# COMPACT_ATOMS: atom_id res chain seq x y z
N MET A 1 26.17 36.49 3.96
CA MET A 1 25.79 35.25 4.65
C MET A 1 25.99 35.50 6.13
N ALA A 2 24.93 35.45 6.95
CA ALA A 2 25.01 35.89 8.33
C ALA A 2 26.05 35.09 9.14
N THR A 3 26.78 35.77 10.02
CA THR A 3 27.83 35.18 10.85
C THR A 3 27.42 35.14 12.33
N LEU A 4 27.98 34.21 13.11
CA LEU A 4 27.79 34.18 14.57
C LEU A 4 28.21 35.48 15.25
N LYS A 5 29.15 36.21 14.63
CA LYS A 5 29.64 37.49 15.12
C LYS A 5 28.59 38.59 15.00
N GLU A 6 27.82 38.60 13.92
CA GLU A 6 26.72 39.56 13.71
C GLU A 6 25.59 39.31 14.71
N ILE A 7 25.21 38.05 14.92
CA ILE A 7 24.20 37.69 15.92
C ILE A 7 24.66 38.06 17.34
N ALA A 8 25.93 37.78 17.68
CA ALA A 8 26.49 38.11 18.99
C ALA A 8 26.49 39.62 19.25
N GLN A 9 26.84 40.41 18.24
CA GLN A 9 26.83 41.86 18.32
C GLN A 9 25.43 42.43 18.53
N GLU A 10 24.43 41.89 17.83
CA GLU A 10 23.04 42.37 17.92
C GLU A 10 22.30 41.88 19.18
N ALA A 11 22.63 40.67 19.64
CA ALA A 11 22.12 40.11 20.87
C ALA A 11 22.82 40.68 22.13
N GLY A 12 23.98 41.33 21.97
CA GLY A 12 24.74 41.91 23.07
C GLY A 12 25.40 40.86 23.97
N VAL A 13 25.73 39.68 23.43
CA VAL A 13 26.33 38.57 24.17
C VAL A 13 27.61 38.08 23.51
N SER A 14 28.35 37.19 24.19
CA SER A 14 29.56 36.61 23.61
C SER A 14 29.25 35.67 22.45
N LEU A 15 30.18 35.55 21.50
CA LEU A 15 30.08 34.59 20.38
C LEU A 15 29.93 33.15 20.88
N ALA A 16 30.59 32.81 21.99
CA ALA A 16 30.47 31.49 22.63
C ALA A 16 29.05 31.24 23.17
N THR A 17 28.40 32.27 23.73
CA THR A 17 27.02 32.20 24.21
C THR A 17 26.06 31.95 23.05
N VAL A 18 26.15 32.71 21.96
CA VAL A 18 25.32 32.48 20.76
C VAL A 18 25.52 31.07 20.20
N SER A 19 26.76 30.64 20.06
CA SER A 19 27.07 29.31 19.52
C SER A 19 26.52 28.18 20.39
N ARG A 20 26.51 28.33 21.71
CA ARG A 20 26.00 27.31 22.64
C ARG A 20 24.48 27.33 22.74
N VAL A 21 23.86 28.51 22.68
CA VAL A 21 22.40 28.66 22.66
C VAL A 21 21.80 28.08 21.39
N LEU A 22 22.38 28.38 20.22
CA LEU A 22 21.90 27.87 18.92
C LEU A 22 22.20 26.37 18.69
N ASN A 23 23.05 25.75 19.51
CA ASN A 23 23.33 24.32 19.50
C ASN A 23 22.70 23.59 20.70
N GLU A 24 21.81 24.26 21.45
CA GLU A 24 21.05 23.67 22.57
C GLU A 24 21.92 22.98 23.64
N ASP A 25 23.06 23.59 23.99
CA ASP A 25 23.98 23.05 25.01
C ASP A 25 23.30 23.02 26.41
N PRO A 26 23.03 21.83 26.99
CA PRO A 26 22.30 21.69 28.26
C PRO A 26 23.11 22.16 29.47
N SER A 27 24.44 22.33 29.32
CA SER A 27 25.32 22.84 30.39
C SER A 27 25.28 24.36 30.52
N LEU A 28 24.70 25.06 29.54
CA LEU A 28 24.62 26.52 29.53
C LEU A 28 23.26 27.00 30.07
N SER A 29 23.29 27.60 31.26
CA SER A 29 22.15 28.35 31.79
C SER A 29 22.20 29.81 31.33
N VAL A 30 21.24 30.21 30.50
CA VAL A 30 20.99 31.61 30.10
C VAL A 30 19.56 31.97 30.46
N LYS A 31 19.31 33.26 30.72
CA LYS A 31 17.94 33.75 30.91
C LYS A 31 17.11 33.48 29.65
N GLU A 32 15.84 33.12 29.83
CA GLU A 32 14.95 32.79 28.73
C GLU A 32 14.79 33.96 27.75
N GLU A 33 14.71 35.18 28.27
CA GLU A 33 14.68 36.41 27.46
C GLU A 33 15.90 36.54 26.53
N THR A 34 17.08 36.12 26.99
CA THR A 34 18.32 36.17 26.20
C THR A 34 18.34 35.06 25.14
N ARG A 35 17.83 33.88 25.49
CA ARG A 35 17.65 32.75 24.56
C ARG A 35 16.71 33.13 23.42
N GLN A 36 15.53 33.65 23.76
CA GLN A 36 14.52 34.10 22.81
C GLN A 36 15.08 35.16 21.85
N ARG A 37 15.76 36.18 22.39
CA ARG A 37 16.38 37.24 21.59
C ARG A 37 17.42 36.72 20.59
N ILE A 38 18.21 35.72 20.97
CA ILE A 38 19.20 35.10 20.07
C ILE A 38 18.50 34.37 18.90
N PHE A 39 17.41 33.66 19.16
CA PHE A 39 16.64 32.97 18.13
C PHE A 39 15.94 33.93 17.16
N GLU A 40 15.32 35.00 17.67
CA GLU A 40 14.66 36.03 16.83
C GLU A 40 15.65 36.73 15.89
N ILE A 41 16.85 37.06 16.40
CA ILE A 41 17.91 37.67 15.61
C ILE A 41 18.42 36.68 14.54
N ALA A 42 18.63 35.41 14.92
CA ALA A 42 19.08 34.38 13.99
C ALA A 42 18.07 34.14 12.87
N GLU A 43 16.76 34.12 13.18
CA GLU A 43 15.69 33.96 12.21
C GLU A 43 15.63 35.15 11.24
N ARG A 44 15.64 36.39 11.76
CA ARG A 44 15.61 37.61 10.95
C ARG A 44 16.84 37.74 10.04
N LEU A 45 18.00 37.27 10.48
CA LEU A 45 19.24 37.28 9.69
C LEU A 45 19.37 36.06 8.75
N GLU A 46 18.34 35.21 8.68
CA GLU A 46 18.34 33.94 7.95
C GLU A 46 19.57 33.07 8.28
N TYR A 47 20.01 33.13 9.53
CA TYR A 47 21.20 32.45 9.98
C TYR A 47 20.95 30.95 10.10
N LYS A 48 21.57 30.18 9.21
CA LYS A 48 21.61 28.72 9.31
C LYS A 48 22.62 28.31 10.37
N THR A 49 22.16 27.68 11.45
CA THR A 49 22.99 27.16 12.55
C THR A 49 24.00 26.12 12.08
N SER A 50 25.01 25.83 12.91
CA SER A 50 25.87 24.68 12.66
C SER A 50 25.12 23.36 12.79
N SER A 51 23.95 23.25 13.40
CA SER A 51 23.11 22.03 13.28
C SER A 51 22.43 21.94 11.91
N ALA A 52 22.07 23.06 11.28
CA ALA A 52 21.60 23.11 9.89
C ALA A 52 22.73 22.96 8.85
N ARG A 53 23.99 23.29 9.19
CA ARG A 53 25.20 23.07 8.35
C ARG A 53 25.94 21.77 8.67
N LYS A 54 25.82 21.26 9.89
CA LYS A 54 26.09 19.88 10.33
C LYS A 54 24.77 19.11 10.36
N GLY A 55 23.94 19.31 9.33
CA GLY A 55 23.46 18.14 8.63
C GLY A 55 24.71 17.39 8.23
N VAL A 56 25.17 16.53 9.14
CA VAL A 56 25.96 15.35 8.84
C VAL A 56 25.46 14.88 7.48
N HIS A 57 26.35 14.47 6.59
CA HIS A 57 25.96 13.51 5.57
C HIS A 57 25.28 12.35 6.31
N LYS A 58 23.97 12.46 6.64
CA LYS A 58 23.15 11.31 6.97
C LYS A 58 23.36 10.49 5.72
N SER A 59 24.05 9.37 5.90
CA SER A 59 24.14 8.36 4.86
C SER A 59 22.75 8.26 4.26
N LYS A 60 22.70 8.30 2.93
CA LYS A 60 21.47 8.12 2.18
C LYS A 60 20.74 6.94 2.83
N LEU A 61 19.52 7.15 3.34
CA LEU A 61 18.80 6.05 3.98
C LEU A 61 18.71 4.90 2.98
N HIS A 62 18.92 3.69 3.43
CA HIS A 62 18.87 2.50 2.59
C HIS A 62 17.73 1.62 3.07
N PHE A 63 16.72 1.46 2.23
CA PHE A 63 15.60 0.55 2.48
C PHE A 63 15.68 -0.71 1.62
N LEU A 64 15.35 -1.84 2.24
CA LEU A 64 15.11 -3.10 1.56
C LEU A 64 13.62 -3.22 1.25
N VAL A 65 13.28 -3.54 0.01
CA VAL A 65 11.90 -3.84 -0.41
C VAL A 65 11.82 -5.33 -0.72
N VAL A 66 11.00 -6.04 0.04
CA VAL A 66 10.79 -7.48 -0.07
C VAL A 66 9.41 -7.75 -0.63
N TYR A 67 9.37 -8.45 -1.76
CA TYR A 67 8.12 -8.88 -2.41
C TYR A 67 7.84 -10.34 -2.09
N SER A 68 6.62 -10.64 -1.62
CA SER A 68 6.17 -12.01 -1.36
C SER A 68 5.73 -12.77 -2.61
N TYR A 69 5.97 -12.20 -3.79
CA TYR A 69 5.59 -12.74 -5.09
C TYR A 69 6.76 -12.70 -6.07
N PRO A 70 6.79 -13.59 -7.08
CA PRO A 70 7.80 -13.54 -8.13
C PRO A 70 7.60 -12.29 -8.99
N GLN A 71 8.69 -11.75 -9.53
CA GLN A 71 8.64 -10.56 -10.40
C GLN A 71 7.71 -10.74 -11.62
N SER A 72 7.53 -11.97 -12.11
CA SER A 72 6.59 -12.28 -13.19
C SER A 72 5.13 -11.95 -12.85
N THR A 73 4.76 -11.88 -11.57
CA THR A 73 3.41 -11.50 -11.14
C THR A 73 3.10 -10.05 -11.51
N GLU A 74 4.08 -9.14 -11.48
CA GLU A 74 3.89 -7.72 -11.89
C GLU A 74 3.49 -7.57 -13.36
N VAL A 75 3.86 -8.54 -14.20
CA VAL A 75 3.49 -8.56 -15.63
C VAL A 75 2.02 -8.96 -15.81
N ASN A 76 1.53 -9.86 -14.96
CA ASN A 76 0.16 -10.39 -15.05
C ASN A 76 -0.85 -9.54 -14.28
N ASP A 77 -0.43 -8.87 -13.21
CA ASP A 77 -1.27 -7.99 -12.40
C ASP A 77 -0.57 -6.63 -12.18
N PRO A 78 -0.97 -5.59 -12.94
CA PRO A 78 -0.46 -4.23 -12.80
C PRO A 78 -0.66 -3.61 -11.41
N TYR A 79 -1.51 -4.19 -10.56
CA TYR A 79 -1.68 -3.78 -9.17
C TYR A 79 -0.35 -3.73 -8.40
N TYR A 80 0.43 -4.80 -8.49
CA TYR A 80 1.72 -4.91 -7.79
C TYR A 80 2.78 -3.98 -8.36
N LEU A 81 2.77 -3.78 -9.68
CA LEU A 81 3.62 -2.81 -10.34
C LEU A 81 3.35 -1.38 -9.85
N ALA A 82 2.08 -1.04 -9.64
CA ALA A 82 1.68 0.27 -9.13
C ALA A 82 2.15 0.50 -7.68
N ILE A 83 2.11 -0.52 -6.81
CA ILE A 83 2.69 -0.43 -5.46
C ILE A 83 4.19 -0.14 -5.55
N ARG A 84 4.94 -0.94 -6.32
CA ARG A 84 6.39 -0.74 -6.51
C ARG A 84 6.69 0.65 -7.04
N TYR A 85 5.94 1.11 -8.04
CA TYR A 85 6.10 2.45 -8.59
C TYR A 85 5.89 3.55 -7.54
N GLY A 86 4.91 3.38 -6.65
CA GLY A 86 4.68 4.28 -5.51
C GLY A 86 5.86 4.31 -4.53
N ILE A 87 6.43 3.15 -4.20
CA ILE A 87 7.62 3.02 -3.33
C ILE A 87 8.83 3.70 -3.97
N GLU A 88 9.11 3.41 -5.24
CA GLU A 88 10.26 3.96 -5.97
C GLU A 88 10.16 5.48 -6.12
N THR A 89 8.99 5.98 -6.53
CA THR A 89 8.75 7.42 -6.71
C THR A 89 8.93 8.17 -5.40
N GLN A 90 8.39 7.64 -4.30
CA GLN A 90 8.50 8.32 -3.01
C GLN A 90 9.90 8.24 -2.42
N SER A 91 10.57 7.10 -2.55
CA SER A 91 11.96 6.95 -2.14
C SER A 91 12.89 7.87 -2.91
N ALA A 92 12.69 8.02 -4.23
CA ALA A 92 13.46 8.96 -5.04
C ALA A 92 13.26 10.42 -4.58
N ARG A 93 12.02 10.82 -4.27
CA ARG A 93 11.70 12.16 -3.74
C ARG A 93 12.37 12.46 -2.40
N LEU A 94 12.50 11.45 -1.55
CA LEU A 94 13.13 11.56 -0.23
C LEU A 94 14.64 11.25 -0.24
N ASN A 95 15.23 11.02 -1.43
CA ASN A 95 16.61 10.62 -1.61
C ASN A 95 16.99 9.38 -0.79
N ILE A 96 16.16 8.33 -0.87
CA ILE A 96 16.34 7.04 -0.22
C ILE A 96 16.85 6.03 -1.26
N GLU A 97 17.84 5.22 -0.90
CA GLU A 97 18.34 4.11 -1.69
C GLU A 97 17.46 2.88 -1.48
N LEU A 98 17.15 2.17 -2.56
CA LEU A 98 16.34 0.97 -2.53
C LEU A 98 17.14 -0.24 -3.01
N THR A 99 16.96 -1.35 -2.31
CA THR A 99 17.30 -2.68 -2.82
C THR A 99 16.05 -3.51 -2.90
N HIS A 100 15.79 -4.06 -4.08
CA HIS A 100 14.61 -4.90 -4.33
C HIS A 100 14.96 -6.37 -4.21
N LEU A 101 14.07 -7.13 -3.58
CA LEU A 101 14.22 -8.55 -3.38
C LEU A 101 12.90 -9.28 -3.63
N TYR A 102 12.88 -10.11 -4.67
CA TYR A 102 11.77 -11.01 -4.99
C TYR A 102 12.09 -12.41 -4.49
N ASN A 103 11.06 -13.15 -4.02
CA ASN A 103 11.11 -14.59 -3.72
C ASN A 103 12.50 -15.05 -3.21
N CYS A 104 12.96 -14.48 -2.10
CA CYS A 104 14.31 -14.78 -1.63
C CYS A 104 14.39 -16.27 -1.26
N GLY A 105 15.18 -17.03 -2.01
CA GLY A 105 15.62 -18.34 -1.57
C GLY A 105 16.36 -18.25 -0.23
N GLU A 106 16.35 -19.35 0.53
CA GLU A 106 17.10 -19.46 1.78
C GLU A 106 18.59 -19.16 1.54
N GLY A 107 19.21 -18.38 2.45
CA GLY A 107 20.67 -18.29 2.53
C GLY A 107 21.35 -17.07 1.88
N ARG A 108 20.62 -16.03 1.45
CA ARG A 108 21.28 -14.76 1.08
C ARG A 108 21.57 -13.94 2.34
N GLU A 109 22.85 -13.67 2.61
CA GLU A 109 23.25 -12.67 3.61
C GLU A 109 22.68 -11.31 3.21
N LEU A 110 21.81 -10.77 4.05
CA LEU A 110 21.23 -9.45 3.89
C LEU A 110 22.08 -8.45 4.66
N ALA A 111 22.50 -7.38 4.00
CA ALA A 111 23.19 -6.28 4.65
C ALA A 111 22.24 -5.58 5.64
N ALA A 112 22.82 -4.96 6.68
CA ALA A 112 22.07 -4.07 7.56
C ALA A 112 21.52 -2.89 6.76
N VAL A 113 20.24 -2.58 6.96
CA VAL A 113 19.50 -1.51 6.28
C VAL A 113 18.76 -0.66 7.31
N ASP A 114 18.45 0.58 6.97
CA ASP A 114 17.75 1.48 7.90
C ASP A 114 16.29 1.04 8.10
N GLY A 115 15.68 0.40 7.11
CA GLY A 115 14.31 -0.11 7.22
C GLY A 115 13.91 -1.05 6.09
N ILE A 116 12.78 -1.72 6.28
CA ILE A 116 12.31 -2.77 5.39
C ILE A 116 10.83 -2.54 5.06
N LEU A 117 10.54 -2.52 3.76
CA LEU A 117 9.19 -2.57 3.24
C LEU A 117 8.89 -4.00 2.80
N VAL A 118 7.80 -4.56 3.29
CA VAL A 118 7.32 -5.87 2.90
C VAL A 118 6.04 -5.68 2.10
N VAL A 119 6.02 -6.11 0.84
CA VAL A 119 4.83 -6.10 0.01
C VAL A 119 4.25 -7.51 -0.03
N GLY A 120 3.04 -7.66 0.50
CA GLY A 120 2.40 -8.95 0.72
C GLY A 120 2.84 -9.63 2.03
N SER A 121 2.58 -10.93 2.14
CA SER A 121 2.71 -11.69 3.40
C SER A 121 4.01 -12.50 3.45
N LEU A 122 4.57 -12.69 4.64
CA LEU A 122 5.80 -13.47 4.85
C LEU A 122 5.58 -14.66 5.78
N SER A 123 6.36 -15.72 5.59
CA SER A 123 6.47 -16.80 6.57
C SER A 123 7.15 -16.30 7.85
N ALA A 124 6.84 -16.96 8.98
CA ALA A 124 7.44 -16.62 10.28
C ALA A 124 8.97 -16.71 10.27
N GLU A 125 9.51 -17.73 9.58
CA GLU A 125 10.95 -17.92 9.41
C GLU A 125 11.59 -16.76 8.66
N ARG A 126 10.94 -16.29 7.58
CA ARG A 126 11.46 -15.19 6.79
C ARG A 126 11.38 -13.86 7.55
N LEU A 127 10.30 -13.65 8.29
CA LEU A 127 10.16 -12.49 9.17
C LEU A 127 11.29 -12.44 10.22
N ALA A 128 11.62 -13.59 10.82
CA ALA A 128 12.72 -13.70 11.78
C ALA A 128 14.08 -13.34 11.15
N GLN A 129 14.32 -13.77 9.90
CA GLN A 129 15.53 -13.38 9.15
C GLN A 129 15.58 -11.86 8.89
N LEU A 130 14.49 -11.25 8.44
CA LEU A 130 14.44 -9.80 8.18
C LEU A 130 14.65 -8.96 9.44
N ARG A 131 14.16 -9.44 10.60
CA ARG A 131 14.41 -8.79 11.90
C ARG A 131 15.89 -8.69 12.27
N THR A 132 16.74 -9.57 11.72
CA THR A 132 18.19 -9.47 11.91
C THR A 132 18.82 -8.32 11.11
N CYS A 133 18.17 -7.86 10.05
CA CYS A 133 18.66 -6.80 9.18
C CYS A 133 18.22 -5.42 9.66
N SER A 134 16.98 -5.31 10.15
CA SER A 134 16.42 -4.11 10.80
C SER A 134 15.21 -4.49 11.64
N GLY A 135 14.99 -3.77 12.74
CA GLY A 135 13.74 -3.84 13.51
C GLY A 135 12.61 -3.00 12.91
N MET A 136 12.91 -2.15 11.92
CA MET A 136 11.97 -1.21 11.32
C MET A 136 11.32 -1.83 10.08
N LEU A 137 10.16 -2.47 10.28
CA LEU A 137 9.40 -3.11 9.21
C LEU A 137 8.04 -2.42 9.04
N VAL A 138 7.69 -2.15 7.79
CA VAL A 138 6.34 -1.72 7.37
C VAL A 138 5.83 -2.71 6.33
N PHE A 139 4.61 -3.21 6.53
CA PHE A 139 3.92 -4.04 5.55
C PHE A 139 3.04 -3.20 4.64
N VAL A 140 2.96 -3.58 3.37
CA VAL A 140 2.09 -2.99 2.37
C VAL A 140 1.31 -4.12 1.72
N ASP A 141 0.00 -3.96 1.56
CA ASP A 141 -0.86 -5.00 0.97
C ASP A 141 -0.79 -6.34 1.72
N SER A 142 -0.69 -6.26 3.04
CA SER A 142 -0.76 -7.42 3.92
C SER A 142 -1.29 -6.98 5.26
N ARG A 143 -2.16 -7.81 5.83
CA ARG A 143 -2.53 -7.66 7.21
C ARG A 143 -1.32 -8.04 8.06
N ALA A 144 -0.53 -7.03 8.43
CA ALA A 144 0.53 -7.20 9.38
C ALA A 144 0.00 -7.78 10.70
N MET A 145 0.86 -8.52 11.37
CA MET A 145 0.68 -8.82 12.78
C MET A 145 0.60 -7.50 13.56
N GLU A 146 -0.12 -7.48 14.68
CA GLU A 146 -0.37 -6.27 15.50
C GLU A 146 0.91 -5.52 15.93
N GLU A 147 2.08 -6.14 15.75
CA GLU A 147 3.41 -5.64 16.09
C GLU A 147 4.03 -4.69 15.05
N PHE A 148 3.48 -4.60 13.83
CA PHE A 148 4.12 -3.83 12.75
C PHE A 148 3.20 -2.76 12.14
N ASP A 149 3.85 -1.73 11.60
CA ASP A 149 3.18 -0.75 10.79
C ASP A 149 2.66 -1.41 9.51
N SER A 150 1.47 -1.01 9.07
CA SER A 150 0.91 -1.51 7.81
C SER A 150 0.15 -0.46 7.04
N VAL A 151 0.23 -0.57 5.72
CA VAL A 151 -0.62 0.13 4.77
C VAL A 151 -1.42 -0.89 3.98
N ASP A 152 -2.73 -0.81 4.10
CA ASP A 152 -3.65 -1.82 3.60
C ASP A 152 -4.92 -1.16 3.06
N VAL A 153 -5.82 -1.97 2.52
CA VAL A 153 -7.16 -1.56 2.11
C VAL A 153 -8.19 -2.36 2.89
N ASP A 154 -9.38 -1.80 3.10
CA ASP A 154 -10.46 -2.51 3.75
C ASP A 154 -11.16 -3.47 2.76
N LEU A 155 -10.58 -4.66 2.59
CA LEU A 155 -11.13 -5.71 1.72
C LEU A 155 -12.53 -6.16 2.15
N ALA A 156 -12.85 -6.09 3.45
CA ALA A 156 -14.17 -6.44 3.95
C ALA A 156 -15.22 -5.40 3.56
N LEU A 157 -14.88 -4.12 3.69
CA LEU A 157 -15.73 -3.02 3.21
C LEU A 157 -15.95 -3.10 1.69
N ILE A 158 -14.90 -3.43 0.92
CA ILE A 158 -15.01 -3.64 -0.53
C ILE A 158 -16.05 -4.73 -0.83
N SER A 159 -15.93 -5.90 -0.20
CA SER A 159 -16.87 -7.01 -0.42
C SER A 159 -18.30 -6.63 -0.04
N GLN A 160 -18.49 -5.91 1.07
CA GLN A 160 -19.82 -5.41 1.49
C GLN A 160 -20.43 -4.45 0.46
N GLN A 161 -19.66 -3.46 0.00
CA GLN A 161 -20.10 -2.49 -0.99
C GLN A 161 -20.55 -3.15 -2.30
N VAL A 162 -19.83 -4.19 -2.75
CA VAL A 162 -20.19 -4.92 -3.97
C VAL A 162 -21.46 -5.75 -3.78
N VAL A 163 -21.61 -6.43 -2.64
CA VAL A 163 -22.83 -7.19 -2.32
C VAL A 163 -24.04 -6.26 -2.23
N ASP A 164 -23.92 -5.15 -1.49
CA ASP A 164 -24.98 -4.17 -1.33
C ASP A 164 -25.40 -3.57 -2.68
N TYR A 165 -24.42 -3.29 -3.56
CA TYR A 165 -24.70 -2.84 -4.92
C TYR A 165 -25.56 -3.86 -5.68
N PHE A 166 -25.17 -5.13 -5.71
CA PHE A 166 -25.92 -6.14 -6.46
C PHE A 166 -27.32 -6.38 -5.88
N ILE A 167 -27.47 -6.35 -4.56
CA ILE A 167 -28.79 -6.42 -3.90
C ILE A 167 -29.66 -5.23 -4.32
N ALA A 168 -29.10 -4.02 -4.32
CA ALA A 168 -29.82 -2.81 -4.75
C ALA A 168 -30.24 -2.88 -6.24
N GLN A 169 -29.49 -3.61 -7.07
CA GLN A 169 -29.84 -3.90 -8.47
C GLN A 169 -30.85 -5.06 -8.63
N GLY A 170 -31.32 -5.65 -7.52
CA GLY A 170 -32.32 -6.70 -7.48
C GLY A 170 -31.78 -8.13 -7.62
N HIS A 171 -30.46 -8.34 -7.53
CA HIS A 171 -29.88 -9.68 -7.59
C HIS A 171 -30.06 -10.41 -6.27
N GLN A 172 -30.51 -11.66 -6.35
CA GLN A 172 -30.75 -12.54 -5.21
C GLN A 172 -29.73 -13.70 -5.10
N ARG A 173 -28.84 -13.82 -6.09
CA ARG A 173 -27.78 -14.83 -6.15
C ARG A 173 -26.54 -14.19 -6.79
N ILE A 174 -25.46 -14.12 -6.04
CA ILE A 174 -24.21 -13.46 -6.44
C ILE A 174 -23.09 -14.51 -6.40
N GLY A 175 -22.38 -14.64 -7.53
CA GLY A 175 -21.22 -15.52 -7.63
C GLY A 175 -19.92 -14.82 -7.39
N TYR A 176 -18.88 -15.61 -7.14
CA TYR A 176 -17.52 -15.14 -6.96
C TYR A 176 -16.55 -15.91 -7.85
N ILE A 177 -15.66 -15.20 -8.54
CA ILE A 177 -14.51 -15.79 -9.21
C ILE A 177 -13.26 -15.13 -8.63
N GLY A 178 -12.41 -15.93 -7.99
CA GLY A 178 -11.22 -15.42 -7.31
C GLY A 178 -9.98 -16.28 -7.47
N GLY A 179 -8.88 -15.73 -6.94
CA GLY A 179 -7.62 -16.43 -6.82
C GLY A 179 -7.47 -17.06 -5.43
N GLN A 180 -6.69 -18.13 -5.35
CA GLN A 180 -6.35 -18.82 -4.12
C GLN A 180 -4.83 -18.93 -4.03
N ASP A 181 -4.27 -18.30 -3.00
CA ASP A 181 -2.88 -18.44 -2.59
C ASP A 181 -2.79 -19.37 -1.36
N GLU A 182 -1.61 -19.45 -0.73
CA GLU A 182 -1.42 -20.24 0.50
C GLU A 182 -2.32 -19.79 1.65
N ASN A 183 -2.65 -18.49 1.69
CA ASN A 183 -3.55 -17.91 2.68
C ASN A 183 -4.93 -17.63 2.06
N PRO A 184 -6.03 -17.79 2.82
CA PRO A 184 -7.36 -17.40 2.35
C PRO A 184 -7.44 -15.91 1.97
N ASP A 185 -8.07 -15.60 0.84
CA ASP A 185 -8.35 -14.22 0.44
C ASP A 185 -9.41 -13.61 1.37
N LEU A 186 -9.05 -12.53 2.08
CA LEU A 186 -9.95 -11.84 2.99
C LEU A 186 -11.17 -11.26 2.28
N ARG A 187 -11.06 -10.89 0.99
CA ARG A 187 -12.21 -10.46 0.17
C ARG A 187 -13.24 -11.57 0.06
N GLU A 188 -12.79 -12.78 -0.26
CA GLU A 188 -13.65 -13.96 -0.41
C GLU A 188 -14.33 -14.28 0.91
N LEU A 189 -13.56 -14.32 2.01
CA LEU A 189 -14.09 -14.61 3.34
C LEU A 189 -15.17 -13.58 3.75
N ALA A 190 -14.91 -12.29 3.52
CA ALA A 190 -15.86 -11.24 3.83
C ALA A 190 -17.09 -11.27 2.92
N PHE A 191 -16.92 -11.56 1.63
CA PHE A 191 -18.00 -11.72 0.66
C PHE A 191 -18.92 -12.88 1.05
N MET A 192 -18.32 -14.02 1.41
CA MET A 192 -19.05 -15.21 1.82
C MET A 192 -19.81 -14.98 3.13
N ASP A 193 -19.15 -14.49 4.18
CA ASP A 193 -19.79 -14.25 5.49
C ASP A 193 -20.95 -13.25 5.37
N TYR A 194 -20.71 -12.11 4.71
CA TYR A 194 -21.73 -11.07 4.56
C TYR A 194 -22.88 -11.53 3.64
N GLY A 195 -22.56 -12.10 2.48
CA GLY A 195 -23.55 -12.54 1.51
C GLY A 195 -24.40 -13.72 1.98
N GLN A 196 -23.84 -14.66 2.74
CA GLN A 196 -24.59 -15.77 3.34
C GLN A 196 -25.58 -15.28 4.39
N ARG A 197 -25.19 -14.32 5.24
CA ARG A 197 -26.11 -13.70 6.23
C ARG A 197 -27.31 -13.02 5.58
N LEU A 198 -27.12 -12.47 4.37
CA LEU A 198 -28.16 -11.86 3.56
C LEU A 198 -28.91 -12.85 2.66
N GLY A 199 -28.47 -14.11 2.60
CA GLY A 199 -29.10 -15.17 1.81
C GLY A 199 -28.87 -15.08 0.30
N VAL A 200 -27.85 -14.33 -0.16
CA VAL A 200 -27.58 -14.09 -1.59
C VAL A 200 -26.31 -14.77 -2.12
N VAL A 201 -25.51 -15.41 -1.26
CA VAL A 201 -24.28 -16.12 -1.63
C VAL A 201 -24.34 -17.58 -1.17
N GLN A 202 -23.86 -18.49 -2.01
CA GLN A 202 -23.77 -19.93 -1.73
C GLN A 202 -22.39 -20.46 -2.11
N GLU A 203 -21.86 -21.44 -1.38
CA GLU A 203 -20.54 -22.03 -1.63
C GLU A 203 -20.40 -22.60 -3.05
N SER A 204 -21.50 -23.11 -3.63
CA SER A 204 -21.52 -23.64 -5.00
C SER A 204 -21.31 -22.60 -6.09
N ASP A 205 -21.38 -21.31 -5.75
CA ASP A 205 -21.17 -20.18 -6.66
C ASP A 205 -19.78 -19.53 -6.50
N LEU A 206 -18.88 -20.16 -5.74
CA LEU A 206 -17.49 -19.72 -5.56
C LEU A 206 -16.55 -20.56 -6.43
N TYR A 207 -15.86 -19.88 -7.34
CA TYR A 207 -14.88 -20.50 -8.24
C TYR A 207 -13.48 -19.96 -7.94
N ARG A 208 -12.55 -20.88 -7.68
CA ARG A 208 -11.20 -20.58 -7.17
C ARG A 208 -10.13 -21.11 -8.12
N GLY A 209 -9.15 -20.28 -8.44
CA GLY A 209 -7.99 -20.65 -9.25
C GLY A 209 -6.79 -19.77 -8.95
N ASP A 210 -5.94 -19.49 -9.93
CA ASP A 210 -4.84 -18.52 -9.76
C ASP A 210 -5.26 -17.09 -10.16
N PHE A 211 -4.47 -16.09 -9.74
CA PHE A 211 -4.68 -14.67 -10.07
C PHE A 211 -4.24 -14.31 -11.51
N SER A 212 -4.77 -15.01 -12.51
CA SER A 212 -4.50 -14.73 -13.92
C SER A 212 -5.76 -14.67 -14.78
N SER A 213 -5.64 -13.99 -15.93
CA SER A 213 -6.71 -13.99 -16.94
C SER A 213 -6.97 -15.38 -17.52
N ALA A 214 -5.96 -16.26 -17.58
CA ALA A 214 -6.13 -17.63 -18.07
C ALA A 214 -6.98 -18.46 -17.11
N SER A 215 -6.77 -18.29 -15.80
CA SER A 215 -7.60 -18.88 -14.75
C SER A 215 -9.03 -18.34 -14.81
N GLY A 216 -9.19 -17.01 -14.86
CA GLY A 216 -10.52 -16.38 -14.99
C GLY A 216 -11.31 -16.89 -16.18
N TYR A 217 -10.66 -17.11 -17.33
CA TYR A 217 -11.29 -17.69 -18.52
C TYR A 217 -11.77 -19.13 -18.29
N ARG A 218 -10.94 -20.00 -17.70
CA ARG A 218 -11.34 -21.39 -17.39
C ARG A 218 -12.50 -21.44 -16.40
N LEU A 219 -12.39 -20.71 -15.28
CA LEU A 219 -13.39 -20.71 -14.21
C LEU A 219 -14.73 -20.18 -14.71
N ALA A 220 -14.72 -19.11 -15.51
CA ALA A 220 -15.94 -18.61 -16.13
C ALA A 220 -16.57 -19.64 -17.08
N LYS A 221 -15.79 -20.40 -17.86
CA LYS A 221 -16.34 -21.47 -18.71
C LYS A 221 -16.95 -22.61 -17.90
N GLU A 222 -16.33 -22.97 -16.78
CA GLU A 222 -16.86 -23.96 -15.84
C GLU A 222 -18.21 -23.49 -15.26
N MET A 223 -18.26 -22.27 -14.73
CA MET A 223 -19.49 -21.66 -14.23
C MET A 223 -20.59 -21.64 -15.30
N LEU A 224 -20.26 -21.18 -16.52
CA LEU A 224 -21.21 -21.04 -17.64
C LEU A 224 -21.63 -22.38 -18.26
N ALA A 225 -21.14 -23.52 -17.76
CA ALA A 225 -21.59 -24.85 -18.14
C ALA A 225 -22.81 -25.34 -17.33
N GLY A 226 -23.04 -24.78 -16.14
CA GLY A 226 -24.12 -25.16 -15.23
C GLY A 226 -25.29 -24.17 -15.22
N ASP A 227 -25.91 -24.01 -14.04
CA ASP A 227 -26.81 -22.90 -13.72
C ASP A 227 -26.02 -21.85 -12.93
N TRP A 228 -25.93 -20.62 -13.46
CA TRP A 228 -24.97 -19.61 -12.98
C TRP A 228 -25.65 -18.35 -12.42
N PRO A 229 -24.98 -17.65 -11.48
CA PRO A 229 -25.43 -16.36 -10.97
C PRO A 229 -25.35 -15.26 -12.05
N LYS A 230 -26.30 -14.32 -12.00
CA LYS A 230 -26.37 -13.17 -12.93
C LYS A 230 -25.58 -11.94 -12.44
N ALA A 231 -25.08 -11.99 -11.22
CA ALA A 231 -24.18 -11.00 -10.66
C ALA A 231 -22.88 -11.69 -10.23
N LEU A 232 -21.75 -11.13 -10.64
CA LEU A 232 -20.43 -11.67 -10.34
C LEU A 232 -19.55 -10.64 -9.66
N PHE A 233 -19.03 -11.01 -8.50
CA PHE A 233 -17.90 -10.35 -7.89
C PHE A 233 -16.62 -11.07 -8.32
N VAL A 234 -15.65 -10.34 -8.88
CA VAL A 234 -14.39 -10.92 -9.37
C VAL A 234 -13.22 -10.32 -8.59
N ALA A 235 -12.35 -11.16 -8.06
CA ALA A 235 -11.34 -10.74 -7.08
C ALA A 235 -10.32 -9.71 -7.61
N SER A 236 -10.07 -9.70 -8.93
CA SER A 236 -9.21 -8.70 -9.57
C SER A 236 -9.58 -8.46 -11.03
N ASP A 237 -9.19 -7.30 -11.56
CA ASP A 237 -9.38 -6.95 -12.97
C ASP A 237 -8.66 -7.94 -13.92
N SER A 238 -7.49 -8.47 -13.54
CA SER A 238 -6.77 -9.45 -14.35
C SER A 238 -7.56 -10.74 -14.54
N ILE A 239 -8.22 -11.24 -13.49
CA ILE A 239 -9.14 -12.37 -13.58
C ILE A 239 -10.36 -11.98 -14.44
N ALA A 240 -10.91 -10.79 -14.21
CA ALA A 240 -12.11 -10.31 -14.90
C ALA A 240 -11.93 -10.20 -16.42
N ILE A 241 -10.74 -9.86 -16.92
CA ILE A 241 -10.43 -9.88 -18.36
C ILE A 241 -10.65 -11.28 -18.95
N GLY A 242 -10.25 -12.33 -18.23
CA GLY A 242 -10.51 -13.72 -18.62
C GLY A 242 -12.00 -14.07 -18.61
N VAL A 243 -12.70 -13.63 -17.57
CA VAL A 243 -14.15 -13.81 -17.40
C VAL A 243 -14.91 -13.15 -18.56
N LEU A 244 -14.59 -11.90 -18.89
CA LEU A 244 -15.18 -11.17 -20.02
C LEU A 244 -15.05 -11.95 -21.33
N ARG A 245 -13.86 -12.50 -21.59
CA ARG A 245 -13.63 -13.31 -22.79
C ARG A 245 -14.55 -14.54 -22.84
N ALA A 246 -14.70 -15.27 -21.73
CA ALA A 246 -15.55 -16.45 -21.68
C ALA A 246 -17.04 -16.11 -21.85
N ILE A 247 -17.51 -15.03 -21.23
CA ILE A 247 -18.90 -14.54 -21.37
C ILE A 247 -19.16 -14.12 -22.83
N HIS A 248 -18.22 -13.41 -23.44
CA HIS A 248 -18.32 -12.99 -24.84
C HIS A 248 -18.35 -14.21 -25.79
N GLU A 249 -17.49 -15.20 -25.60
CA GLU A 249 -17.49 -16.43 -26.41
C GLU A 249 -18.79 -17.26 -26.25
N LYS A 250 -19.46 -17.17 -25.09
CA LYS A 250 -20.78 -17.77 -24.86
C LYS A 250 -21.91 -16.99 -25.55
N GLY A 251 -21.66 -15.77 -26.02
CA GLY A 251 -22.63 -14.90 -26.69
C GLY A 251 -23.61 -14.21 -25.73
N LEU A 252 -23.22 -14.03 -24.46
CA LEU A 252 -24.05 -13.35 -23.46
C LEU A 252 -23.83 -11.84 -23.50
N ALA A 253 -24.92 -11.08 -23.37
CA ALA A 253 -24.89 -9.62 -23.28
C ALA A 253 -24.57 -9.15 -21.85
N ILE A 254 -23.59 -8.26 -21.74
CA ILE A 254 -23.23 -7.55 -20.50
C ILE A 254 -23.63 -6.07 -20.69
N PRO A 255 -24.35 -5.43 -19.74
CA PRO A 255 -24.78 -5.94 -18.43
C PRO A 255 -26.15 -6.67 -18.42
N GLN A 256 -26.82 -6.83 -19.56
CA GLN A 256 -28.26 -7.21 -19.60
C GLN A 256 -28.56 -8.62 -19.09
N GLN A 257 -27.66 -9.58 -19.33
CA GLN A 257 -27.84 -10.97 -18.91
C GLN A 257 -26.97 -11.33 -17.71
N ILE A 258 -25.86 -10.63 -17.54
CA ILE A 258 -24.89 -10.86 -16.47
C ILE A 258 -24.15 -9.56 -16.16
N GLU A 259 -24.05 -9.22 -14.88
CA GLU A 259 -23.32 -8.06 -14.37
C GLU A 259 -22.05 -8.52 -13.65
N LEU A 260 -21.00 -7.71 -13.72
CA LEU A 260 -19.70 -8.03 -13.13
C LEU A 260 -19.10 -6.79 -12.50
N ILE A 261 -18.56 -6.94 -11.29
CA ILE A 261 -17.71 -5.95 -10.62
C ILE A 261 -16.40 -6.63 -10.26
N SER A 262 -15.28 -6.00 -10.60
CA SER A 262 -13.94 -6.45 -10.23
C SER A 262 -13.26 -5.51 -9.22
N VAL A 263 -11.99 -5.76 -8.91
CA VAL A 263 -11.18 -4.95 -7.98
C VAL A 263 -9.85 -4.58 -8.63
N ASN A 264 -9.29 -3.43 -8.22
CA ASN A 264 -7.97 -2.84 -8.51
C ASN A 264 -8.05 -1.57 -9.37
N ASP A 265 -9.00 -1.50 -10.31
CA ASP A 265 -9.08 -0.45 -11.32
C ASP A 265 -7.77 -0.23 -12.11
N ILE A 266 -7.19 -1.32 -12.62
CA ILE A 266 -5.98 -1.29 -13.44
C ILE A 266 -6.22 -0.46 -14.71
N PRO A 267 -5.17 0.13 -15.31
CA PRO A 267 -5.33 1.02 -16.46
C PRO A 267 -6.11 0.42 -17.64
N THR A 268 -5.97 -0.88 -17.89
CA THR A 268 -6.64 -1.60 -18.98
C THR A 268 -8.14 -1.82 -18.73
N ALA A 269 -8.63 -1.71 -17.50
CA ALA A 269 -10.04 -1.92 -17.14
C ALA A 269 -10.99 -0.97 -17.89
N LYS A 270 -10.54 0.25 -18.21
CA LYS A 270 -11.30 1.26 -18.97
C LYS A 270 -11.44 0.93 -20.46
N PHE A 271 -10.57 0.07 -20.98
CA PHE A 271 -10.45 -0.26 -22.39
C PHE A 271 -10.91 -1.68 -22.73
N THR A 272 -11.42 -2.42 -21.75
CA THR A 272 -12.12 -3.68 -22.01
C THR A 272 -13.44 -3.42 -22.73
N PHE A 273 -14.00 -4.46 -23.33
CA PHE A 273 -15.30 -4.38 -23.99
C PHE A 273 -16.29 -5.40 -23.40
N PRO A 274 -17.32 -4.95 -22.65
CA PRO A 274 -17.53 -3.57 -22.20
C PRO A 274 -16.48 -3.12 -21.13
N PRO A 275 -16.34 -1.81 -20.86
CA PRO A 275 -15.43 -1.32 -19.83
C PRO A 275 -15.79 -1.85 -18.44
N LEU A 276 -14.81 -2.35 -17.68
CA LEU A 276 -15.01 -2.99 -16.38
C LEU A 276 -15.46 -1.97 -15.31
N SER A 277 -16.61 -2.25 -14.70
CA SER A 277 -16.99 -1.72 -13.38
C SER A 277 -16.10 -2.38 -12.32
N THR A 278 -15.42 -1.58 -11.51
CA THR A 278 -14.36 -2.08 -10.63
C THR A 278 -14.15 -1.17 -9.42
N VAL A 279 -13.76 -1.76 -8.31
CA VAL A 279 -13.38 -1.04 -7.10
C VAL A 279 -11.94 -0.58 -7.20
N ARG A 280 -11.75 0.74 -7.24
CA ARG A 280 -10.43 1.36 -7.32
C ARG A 280 -9.71 1.26 -6.00
N ILE A 281 -8.53 0.63 -6.03
CA ILE A 281 -7.55 0.66 -4.95
C ILE A 281 -6.42 1.59 -5.38
N HIS A 282 -6.02 2.51 -4.52
CA HIS A 282 -4.94 3.46 -4.81
C HIS A 282 -3.57 2.86 -4.50
N SER A 283 -3.18 1.82 -5.24
CA SER A 283 -1.98 1.01 -4.95
C SER A 283 -0.67 1.82 -4.97
N GLU A 284 -0.56 2.82 -5.85
CA GLU A 284 0.58 3.76 -5.86
C GLU A 284 0.66 4.54 -4.54
N LEU A 285 -0.48 4.98 -4.02
CA LEU A 285 -0.56 5.67 -2.73
C LEU A 285 -0.16 4.72 -1.62
N MET A 286 -0.62 3.46 -1.64
CA MET A 286 -0.23 2.46 -0.63
C MET A 286 1.29 2.30 -0.55
N GLY A 287 1.96 2.13 -1.69
CA GLY A 287 3.42 2.06 -1.76
C GLY A 287 4.11 3.31 -1.22
N SER A 288 3.62 4.50 -1.61
CA SER A 288 4.17 5.77 -1.11
C SER A 288 3.97 5.97 0.40
N GLN A 289 2.82 5.55 0.94
CA GLN A 289 2.54 5.64 2.37
C GLN A 289 3.37 4.64 3.17
N GLY A 290 3.69 3.48 2.62
CA GLY A 290 4.62 2.54 3.25
C GLY A 290 5.98 3.19 3.52
N VAL A 291 6.54 3.89 2.51
CA VAL A 291 7.78 4.67 2.66
C VAL A 291 7.62 5.77 3.71
N ASN A 292 6.50 6.50 3.69
CA ASN A 292 6.26 7.59 4.64
C ASN A 292 6.17 7.11 6.09
N LEU A 293 5.48 6.00 6.35
CA LEU A 293 5.40 5.41 7.69
C LEU A 293 6.77 4.99 8.19
N LEU A 294 7.59 4.38 7.33
CA LEU A 294 8.92 3.95 7.70
C LEU A 294 9.83 5.14 8.04
N VAL A 295 9.76 6.21 7.24
CA VAL A 295 10.52 7.45 7.47
C VAL A 295 10.03 8.17 8.72
N GLU A 296 8.72 8.26 8.93
CA GLU A 296 8.13 8.86 10.14
C GLU A 296 8.57 8.09 11.38
N ARG A 297 8.48 6.76 11.38
CA ARG A 297 8.90 5.94 12.52
C ARG A 297 10.39 6.06 12.82
N LEU A 298 11.24 6.12 11.80
CA LEU A 298 12.69 6.36 11.96
C LEU A 298 13.01 7.76 12.48
N ARG A 299 12.20 8.76 12.13
CA ARG A 299 12.41 10.16 12.55
C ARG A 299 11.93 10.41 13.97
N ASP A 300 10.74 9.89 14.29
CA ASP A 300 10.00 10.23 15.51
C ASP A 300 10.14 9.16 16.60
N GLU A 301 10.85 8.05 16.32
CA GLU A 301 11.12 6.94 17.26
C GLU A 301 9.84 6.39 17.89
N ARG A 302 8.79 6.26 17.06
CA ARG A 302 7.47 5.78 17.50
C ARG A 302 7.51 4.29 17.85
N ASP A 303 7.09 3.97 19.08
CA ASP A 303 6.99 2.60 19.60
C ASP A 303 5.71 1.86 19.18
N ILE A 304 4.61 2.60 19.00
CA ILE A 304 3.27 2.00 18.77
C ILE A 304 3.05 1.84 17.27
N PRO A 305 2.76 0.63 16.74
CA PRO A 305 2.50 0.43 15.31
C PRO A 305 1.21 1.11 14.85
N LEU A 306 1.23 1.62 13.62
CA LEU A 306 0.11 2.25 12.94
C LEU A 306 -0.39 1.38 11.79
N ARG A 307 -1.70 1.22 11.73
CA ARG A 307 -2.39 0.64 10.57
C ARG A 307 -3.09 1.75 9.80
N VAL A 308 -2.66 1.96 8.57
CA VAL A 308 -3.25 2.93 7.63
C VAL A 308 -4.09 2.18 6.63
N LEU A 309 -5.39 2.51 6.58
CA LEU A 309 -6.29 2.00 5.56
C LEU A 309 -6.47 3.06 4.47
N VAL A 310 -6.08 2.72 3.25
CA VAL A 310 -6.29 3.57 2.08
C VAL A 310 -7.73 3.37 1.60
N PRO A 311 -8.52 4.45 1.45
CA PRO A 311 -9.90 4.33 1.01
C PRO A 311 -9.98 3.80 -0.42
N SER A 312 -11.03 3.04 -0.71
CA SER A 312 -11.35 2.51 -2.03
C SER A 312 -12.65 3.15 -2.56
N HIS A 313 -12.86 3.08 -3.87
CA HIS A 313 -14.07 3.63 -4.50
C HIS A 313 -14.59 2.74 -5.62
N LEU A 314 -15.87 2.34 -5.54
CA LEU A 314 -16.54 1.60 -6.61
C LEU A 314 -16.79 2.51 -7.82
N THR A 315 -16.19 2.16 -8.95
CA THR A 315 -16.37 2.90 -10.21
C THR A 315 -17.20 2.06 -11.17
N LEU A 316 -18.44 2.47 -11.40
CA LEU A 316 -19.36 1.81 -12.33
C LEU A 316 -19.06 2.22 -13.78
N ARG A 317 -19.08 1.24 -14.68
CA ARG A 317 -18.86 1.36 -16.12
C ARG A 317 -19.78 0.38 -16.87
N GLY A 318 -19.34 -0.14 -18.00
CA GLY A 318 -20.17 -0.91 -18.93
C GLY A 318 -20.44 -2.36 -18.52
N THR A 319 -19.84 -2.89 -17.45
CA THR A 319 -20.17 -4.24 -16.94
C THR A 319 -21.31 -4.28 -15.93
N THR A 320 -21.87 -3.12 -15.59
CA THR A 320 -23.03 -2.98 -14.70
C THR A 320 -24.05 -2.03 -15.33
N ARG A 321 -25.29 -2.06 -14.83
CA ARG A 321 -26.37 -1.16 -15.27
C ARG A 321 -26.18 0.31 -14.86
#